data_AF-A0A7S1SL17-F1
#
_entry.id   AF-A0A7S1SL17-F1
#
_cell.length_a   1.000
_cell.length_b   1.000
_cell.length_c   1.000
_cell.angle_alpha   90.00
_cell.angle_beta   90.00
_cell.angle_gamma   90.00
#
_symmetry.space_group_name_H-M   'P 1'
#
loop_
_entity.id
_entity.type
_entity.pdbx_description
1 polymer ?
#
loop_
_entity_poly.entity_id
_entity_poly.type
_entity_poly.pdbx_seq_one_letter_code
_entity_poly.pdbx_strand_id
1 'polypeptide(L)'
;RESRRFNAVSPGHQPIHHGLPTAPRTPDKAHMRTREAQVVRAKLGTVVGATATEPSCQGSPLWAEFGEAASGEWEGVTSTFGPDGSVRQLPEYYVPDAYKEWGVEVVDWTHMTSTLVSDDGLSNAVKKFMP
;
A
#
# COMPACT_ATOMS: atom_id res chain seq x y z
N ARG A 1 -49.42 45.38 -63.60
CA ARG A 1 -48.05 44.88 -63.89
C ARG A 1 -47.50 44.37 -62.56
N GLU A 2 -47.61 43.09 -62.22
CA GLU A 2 -46.72 42.00 -62.70
C GLU A 2 -45.23 42.40 -62.49
N SER A 3 -44.36 41.65 -61.82
CA SER A 3 -44.32 40.21 -61.57
C SER A 3 -43.22 39.91 -60.53
N ARG A 4 -43.34 38.72 -59.92
CA ARG A 4 -42.24 37.78 -59.59
C ARG A 4 -41.08 38.30 -58.73
N ARG A 5 -41.20 37.99 -57.43
CA ARG A 5 -40.04 37.71 -56.57
C ARG A 5 -39.27 36.52 -57.16
N PHE A 6 -37.98 36.73 -57.42
CA PHE A 6 -37.06 35.70 -57.85
C PHE A 6 -36.76 34.73 -56.70
N ASN A 7 -36.74 33.45 -57.07
CA ASN A 7 -36.42 32.29 -56.24
C ASN A 7 -34.90 32.21 -56.03
N ALA A 8 -34.43 31.96 -54.80
CA ALA A 8 -33.10 31.43 -54.57
C ALA A 8 -33.14 30.40 -53.44
N VAL A 9 -32.80 29.18 -53.83
CA VAL A 9 -32.67 27.93 -53.08
C VAL A 9 -31.91 28.11 -51.77
N SER A 10 -32.48 27.61 -50.67
CA SER A 10 -31.80 27.42 -49.39
C SER A 10 -30.92 26.16 -49.43
N PRO A 11 -29.61 26.25 -49.15
CA PRO A 11 -28.84 25.09 -48.74
C PRO A 11 -29.00 24.89 -47.23
N GLY A 12 -29.42 23.68 -46.84
CA GLY A 12 -29.56 23.29 -45.44
C GLY A 12 -28.27 23.45 -44.65
N HIS A 13 -28.41 23.99 -43.44
CA HIS A 13 -27.41 23.87 -42.38
C HIS A 13 -28.10 23.29 -41.15
N GLN A 14 -27.65 22.09 -40.78
CA GLN A 14 -28.17 21.29 -39.67
C GLN A 14 -27.90 21.99 -38.32
N PRO A 15 -28.74 21.78 -37.30
CA PRO A 15 -28.55 22.38 -35.98
C PRO A 15 -27.34 21.79 -35.27
N ILE A 16 -26.60 22.67 -34.59
CA ILE A 16 -25.46 22.36 -33.74
C ILE A 16 -25.98 21.57 -32.53
N HIS A 17 -25.66 20.28 -32.45
CA HIS A 17 -25.95 19.49 -31.26
C HIS A 17 -25.03 19.95 -30.12
N HIS A 18 -25.60 20.68 -29.15
CA HIS A 18 -24.99 20.85 -27.84
C HIS A 18 -25.04 19.50 -27.11
N GLY A 19 -23.97 18.71 -27.21
CA GLY A 19 -23.76 17.53 -26.37
C GLY A 19 -23.46 17.95 -24.94
N LEU A 20 -24.26 17.49 -23.98
CA LEU A 20 -23.95 17.58 -22.55
C LEU A 20 -22.59 16.95 -22.23
N PRO A 21 -21.85 17.45 -21.22
CA PRO A 21 -20.65 16.77 -20.74
C PRO A 21 -21.03 15.42 -20.14
N THR A 22 -20.49 14.34 -20.72
CA THR A 22 -20.55 13.00 -20.14
C THR A 22 -19.85 12.99 -18.79
N ALA A 23 -20.57 12.56 -17.76
CA ALA A 23 -20.06 12.39 -16.39
C ALA A 23 -18.78 11.51 -16.36
N PRO A 24 -17.85 11.77 -15.42
CA PRO A 24 -16.69 10.90 -15.22
C PRO A 24 -17.17 9.51 -14.81
N ARG A 25 -16.65 8.47 -15.47
CA ARG A 25 -16.90 7.08 -15.11
C ARG A 25 -16.40 6.86 -13.69
N THR A 26 -17.30 6.51 -12.79
CA THR A 26 -16.97 6.04 -11.45
C THR A 26 -16.02 4.85 -11.56
N PRO A 27 -14.87 4.84 -10.87
CA PRO A 27 -14.03 3.65 -10.85
C PRO A 27 -14.80 2.51 -10.17
N ASP A 28 -14.76 1.36 -10.83
CA ASP A 28 -15.38 0.11 -10.41
C ASP A 28 -14.85 -0.28 -9.02
N LYS A 29 -15.77 -0.45 -8.06
CA LYS A 29 -15.49 -0.79 -6.65
C LYS A 29 -14.95 -2.22 -6.47
N ALA A 30 -14.75 -2.98 -7.54
CA ALA A 30 -14.42 -4.41 -7.49
C ALA A 30 -12.96 -4.78 -7.16
N HIS A 31 -12.03 -3.83 -7.03
CA HIS A 31 -10.60 -4.17 -6.93
C HIS A 31 -9.91 -3.88 -5.58
N MET A 32 -10.61 -3.39 -4.55
CA MET A 32 -10.07 -3.42 -3.19
C MET A 32 -10.13 -4.85 -2.63
N ARG A 33 -9.17 -5.68 -3.06
CA ARG A 33 -8.84 -6.91 -2.34
C ARG A 33 -8.25 -6.48 -0.99
N THR A 34 -9.07 -6.51 0.04
CA THR A 34 -8.62 -6.50 1.43
C THR A 34 -7.57 -7.61 1.57
N ARG A 35 -6.29 -7.26 1.63
CA ARG A 35 -5.26 -8.22 2.03
C ARG A 35 -5.47 -8.46 3.51
N GLU A 36 -6.07 -9.60 3.82
CA GLU A 36 -6.18 -10.07 5.20
C GLU A 36 -4.80 -10.02 5.87
N ALA A 37 -4.77 -9.52 7.10
CA ALA A 37 -3.56 -9.47 7.90
C ALA A 37 -2.96 -10.87 8.01
N GLN A 38 -1.77 -11.06 7.45
CA GLN A 38 -1.03 -12.30 7.57
C GLN A 38 -0.47 -12.35 8.99
N VAL A 39 -1.18 -13.03 9.89
CA VAL A 39 -0.67 -13.37 11.22
C VAL A 39 0.35 -14.49 11.03
N VAL A 40 1.63 -14.13 10.95
CA VAL A 40 2.72 -15.11 10.92
C VAL A 40 2.92 -15.62 12.34
N ARG A 41 2.23 -16.71 12.67
CA ARG A 41 2.49 -17.46 13.91
C ARG A 41 3.59 -18.47 13.65
N ALA A 42 4.81 -18.16 14.08
CA ALA A 42 5.88 -19.14 14.09
C ALA A 42 5.47 -20.29 15.04
N LYS A 43 5.17 -21.47 14.47
CA LYS A 43 5.08 -22.71 15.25
C LYS A 43 6.48 -23.27 15.39
N LEU A 44 6.84 -23.69 16.60
CA LEU A 44 8.07 -24.43 16.86
C LEU A 44 8.03 -25.74 16.06
N GLY A 45 8.66 -25.76 14.89
CA GLY A 45 8.90 -26.98 14.14
C GLY A 45 9.96 -27.78 14.87
N THR A 46 9.63 -29.03 15.22
CA THR A 46 10.60 -29.98 15.75
C THR A 46 11.68 -30.24 14.71
N VAL A 47 12.78 -29.49 14.78
CA VAL A 47 14.05 -29.88 14.17
C VAL A 47 14.67 -30.90 15.12
N VAL A 48 14.53 -32.18 14.78
CA VAL A 48 15.35 -33.25 15.40
C VAL A 48 16.76 -33.09 14.85
N GLY A 49 17.67 -32.56 15.68
CA GLY A 49 19.10 -32.59 15.38
C GLY A 49 19.94 -31.43 15.92
N ALA A 50 19.99 -31.27 17.24
CA ALA A 50 21.18 -30.91 18.03
C ALA A 50 20.76 -30.64 19.48
N THR A 51 21.21 -31.49 20.40
CA THR A 51 21.03 -31.32 21.85
C THR A 51 21.91 -30.18 22.34
N ALA A 52 21.38 -28.96 22.28
CA ALA A 52 21.75 -27.87 23.17
C ALA A 52 20.44 -27.28 23.68
N THR A 53 20.04 -27.66 24.88
CA THR A 53 19.04 -26.91 25.64
C THR A 53 19.71 -25.60 26.04
N GLU A 54 19.72 -24.64 25.11
CA GLU A 54 20.01 -23.25 25.43
C GLU A 54 19.00 -22.83 26.50
N PRO A 55 19.42 -22.21 27.62
CA PRO A 55 18.47 -21.68 28.58
C PRO A 55 17.64 -20.63 27.85
N SER A 56 16.34 -20.87 27.72
CA SER A 56 15.48 -19.85 27.13
C SER A 56 15.48 -18.65 28.07
N CYS A 57 15.76 -17.48 27.53
CA CYS A 57 15.73 -16.23 28.29
C CYS A 57 14.30 -15.83 28.71
N GLN A 58 13.29 -16.55 28.22
CA GLN A 58 11.87 -16.40 28.57
C GLN A 58 11.70 -16.55 30.09
N GLY A 59 11.05 -15.56 30.71
CA GLY A 59 10.89 -15.51 32.17
C GLY A 59 12.11 -14.98 32.96
N SER A 60 13.21 -14.62 32.29
CA SER A 60 14.30 -13.88 32.94
C SER A 60 13.94 -12.40 33.13
N PRO A 61 14.54 -11.69 34.11
CA PRO A 61 14.35 -10.25 34.27
C PRO A 61 14.67 -9.44 33.00
N LEU A 62 15.69 -9.86 32.24
CA LEU A 62 16.07 -9.23 30.97
C LEU A 62 14.97 -9.39 29.89
N TRP A 63 14.25 -10.50 29.91
CA TRP A 63 13.12 -10.71 29.00
C TRP A 63 11.91 -9.85 29.38
N ALA A 64 11.69 -9.65 30.68
CA ALA A 64 10.66 -8.73 31.16
C ALA A 64 10.99 -7.28 30.75
N GLU A 65 12.22 -6.82 30.98
CA GLU A 65 12.68 -5.48 30.54
C GLU A 65 12.57 -5.31 29.02
N PHE A 66 12.99 -6.31 28.25
CA PHE A 66 12.80 -6.32 26.79
C PHE A 66 11.31 -6.26 26.42
N GLY A 67 10.46 -7.02 27.10
CA GLY A 67 9.03 -7.06 26.84
C GLY A 67 8.34 -5.73 27.12
N GLU A 68 8.72 -5.02 28.18
CA GLU A 68 8.24 -3.68 28.48
C GLU A 68 8.66 -2.66 27.41
N ALA A 69 9.88 -2.76 26.89
CA ALA A 69 10.39 -1.85 25.87
C ALA A 69 9.87 -2.14 24.46
N ALA A 70 9.67 -3.43 24.10
CA ALA A 70 9.34 -3.86 22.76
C ALA A 70 7.84 -4.00 22.51
N SER A 71 7.03 -4.24 23.56
CA SER A 71 5.60 -4.40 23.40
C SER A 71 4.91 -3.06 23.14
N GLY A 72 3.94 -3.06 22.22
CA GLY A 72 3.20 -1.86 21.85
C GLY A 72 2.86 -1.81 20.38
N GLU A 73 2.28 -0.69 19.99
CA GLU A 73 1.99 -0.36 18.60
C GLU A 73 3.11 0.53 18.05
N TRP A 74 3.66 0.14 16.91
CA TRP A 74 4.77 0.80 16.26
C TRP A 74 4.36 1.26 14.88
N GLU A 75 4.61 2.51 14.53
CA GLU A 75 4.44 3.04 13.18
C GLU A 75 5.80 3.47 12.63
N GLY A 76 6.10 3.10 11.39
CA GLY A 76 7.36 3.48 10.76
C GLY A 76 7.46 3.06 9.31
N VAL A 77 8.66 3.21 8.77
CA VAL A 77 8.99 2.90 7.37
C VAL A 77 10.26 2.06 7.38
N THR A 78 10.37 1.05 6.50
CA THR A 78 11.58 0.22 6.41
C THR A 78 12.43 0.65 5.21
N SER A 79 13.67 1.05 5.45
CA SER A 79 14.59 1.42 4.37
C SER A 79 15.69 0.38 4.23
N THR A 80 15.99 -0.02 2.99
CA THR A 80 17.13 -0.87 2.69
C THR A 80 18.27 0.00 2.16
N PHE A 81 19.49 -0.18 2.67
CA PHE A 81 20.65 0.60 2.25
C PHE A 81 21.65 -0.26 1.49
N GLY A 82 22.30 0.34 0.48
CA GLY A 82 23.43 -0.25 -0.24
C GLY A 82 24.74 -0.17 0.55
N PRO A 83 25.81 -0.85 0.09
CA PRO A 83 27.13 -0.80 0.74
C PRO A 83 27.74 0.61 0.80
N ASP A 84 27.30 1.51 -0.06
CA ASP A 84 27.68 2.92 -0.13
C ASP A 84 26.82 3.83 0.77
N GLY A 85 25.84 3.26 1.49
CA GLY A 85 24.88 4.01 2.29
C GLY A 85 23.73 4.63 1.48
N SER A 86 23.64 4.38 0.18
CA SER A 86 22.51 4.84 -0.63
C SER A 86 21.24 4.09 -0.25
N VAL A 87 20.10 4.80 -0.19
CA VAL A 87 18.81 4.15 0.06
C VAL A 87 18.30 3.47 -1.21
N ARG A 88 17.81 2.25 -1.09
CA ARG A 88 17.16 1.53 -2.18
C ARG A 88 15.70 1.94 -2.27
N GLN A 89 15.33 2.49 -3.42
CA GLN A 89 13.94 2.80 -3.74
C GLN A 89 13.13 1.54 -4.05
N LEU A 90 11.82 1.65 -3.86
CA LEU A 90 10.89 0.65 -4.35
C LEU A 90 10.97 0.56 -5.88
N PRO A 91 10.86 -0.67 -6.43
CA PRO A 91 10.67 -0.83 -7.86
C PRO A 91 9.46 -0.05 -8.38
N GLU A 92 9.56 0.53 -9.58
CA GLU A 92 8.54 1.41 -10.16
C GLU A 92 7.13 0.81 -10.26
N TYR A 93 7.01 -0.52 -10.35
CA TYR A 93 5.71 -1.21 -10.42
C TYR A 93 4.97 -1.24 -9.07
N TYR A 94 5.66 -0.97 -7.96
CA TYR A 94 5.02 -0.75 -6.66
C TYR A 94 4.66 0.71 -6.43
N VAL A 95 5.23 1.64 -7.19
CA VAL A 95 5.04 3.08 -6.99
C VAL A 95 3.91 3.57 -7.91
N PRO A 96 2.85 4.21 -7.40
CA PRO A 96 1.81 4.80 -8.23
C PRO A 96 2.34 5.94 -9.10
N ASP A 97 1.75 6.14 -10.28
CA ASP A 97 2.26 7.08 -11.29
C ASP A 97 2.29 8.54 -10.79
N ALA A 98 1.34 8.93 -9.93
CA ALA A 98 1.33 10.25 -9.29
C ALA A 98 2.62 10.55 -8.50
N TYR A 99 3.18 9.56 -7.81
CA TYR A 99 4.44 9.74 -7.07
C TYR A 99 5.65 9.86 -8.00
N LYS A 100 5.61 9.19 -9.15
CA LYS A 100 6.65 9.28 -10.19
C LYS A 100 6.65 10.66 -10.84
N GLU A 101 5.48 11.19 -11.17
CA GLU A 101 5.32 12.51 -11.78
C GLU A 101 5.82 13.64 -10.87
N TRP A 102 5.74 13.45 -9.55
CA TRP A 102 6.25 14.41 -8.57
C TRP A 102 7.74 14.25 -8.28
N GLY A 103 8.41 13.25 -8.86
CA GLY A 103 9.83 12.97 -8.62
C GLY A 103 10.13 12.56 -7.17
N VAL A 104 9.15 11.98 -6.46
CA VAL A 104 9.32 11.56 -5.07
C VAL A 104 9.93 10.16 -5.05
N GLU A 105 11.11 10.04 -4.43
CA GLU A 105 11.76 8.76 -4.18
C GLU A 105 11.01 8.00 -3.08
N VAL A 106 10.28 6.96 -3.46
CA VAL A 106 9.55 6.11 -2.50
C VAL A 106 10.43 4.93 -2.12
N VAL A 107 10.83 4.85 -0.85
CA VAL A 107 11.73 3.80 -0.34
C VAL A 107 10.99 2.60 0.21
N ASP A 108 9.81 2.83 0.81
CA ASP A 108 8.90 1.81 1.32
C ASP A 108 7.55 2.44 1.68
N TRP A 109 6.59 1.60 2.01
CA TRP A 109 5.28 2.00 2.52
C TRP A 109 5.29 2.08 4.04
N THR A 110 4.43 2.92 4.61
CA THR A 110 4.26 2.96 6.06
C THR A 110 3.73 1.62 6.57
N HIS A 111 4.35 1.13 7.63
CA HIS A 111 3.97 -0.08 8.34
C HIS A 111 3.51 0.27 9.74
N MET A 112 2.40 -0.35 10.16
CA MET A 112 2.00 -0.38 11.56
C MET A 112 2.17 -1.81 12.09
N THR A 113 2.90 -1.96 13.18
CA THR A 113 3.21 -3.24 13.80
C THR A 113 2.70 -3.27 15.23
N SER A 114 1.87 -4.26 15.54
CA SER A 114 1.49 -4.58 16.91
C SER A 114 2.43 -5.65 17.44
N THR A 115 3.17 -5.35 18.50
CA THR A 115 4.13 -6.25 19.13
C THR A 115 3.65 -6.64 20.53
N LEU A 116 3.60 -7.94 20.81
CA LEU A 116 3.30 -8.47 22.13
C LEU A 116 4.39 -9.47 22.54
N VAL A 117 5.05 -9.16 23.64
CA VAL A 117 6.01 -10.05 24.31
C VAL A 117 5.36 -10.63 25.56
N SER A 118 5.40 -11.94 25.69
CA SER A 118 4.99 -12.67 26.90
C SER A 118 6.01 -13.76 27.23
N ASP A 119 5.75 -14.51 28.30
CA ASP A 119 6.54 -15.68 28.65
C ASP A 119 6.45 -16.77 27.56
N ASP A 120 5.36 -16.78 26.79
CA ASP A 120 5.18 -17.69 25.65
C ASP A 120 6.00 -17.27 24.41
N GLY A 121 6.59 -16.07 24.41
CA GLY A 121 7.47 -15.56 23.36
C GLY A 121 7.07 -14.19 22.79
N LEU A 122 7.65 -13.86 21.64
CA LEU A 122 7.39 -12.63 20.89
C LEU A 122 6.39 -12.90 19.75
N SER A 123 5.38 -12.05 19.63
CA SER A 123 4.44 -12.06 18.52
C SER A 123 4.31 -10.67 17.91
N ASN A 124 4.20 -10.61 16.58
CA ASN A 124 4.07 -9.37 15.83
C ASN A 124 3.01 -9.50 14.73
N ALA A 125 2.18 -8.47 14.60
CA ALA A 125 1.21 -8.33 13.51
C ALA A 125 1.54 -7.06 12.71
N VAL A 126 1.92 -7.22 11.45
CA VAL A 126 2.33 -6.10 10.57
C VAL A 126 1.22 -5.79 9.57
N LYS A 127 0.83 -4.52 9.49
CA LYS A 127 -0.08 -3.98 8.48
C LYS A 127 0.70 -3.00 7.61
N LYS A 128 0.67 -3.20 6.29
CA LYS A 128 1.27 -2.30 5.32
C LYS A 128 0.20 -1.43 4.68
N PHE A 129 0.41 -0.12 4.65
CA PHE A 129 -0.50 0.82 4.02
C PHE A 129 0.08 1.28 2.70
N MET A 130 -0.34 0.59 1.63
CA MET A 130 -0.17 1.10 0.27
C MET A 130 -1.38 1.98 -0.07
N PRO A 131 -1.20 3.15 -0.68
CA PRO A 131 -2.31 4.00 -1.14
C PRO A 131 -3.14 3.37 -2.26
#